data_AF-A0A484APN4-F1
#
_entry.id   AF-A0A484APN4-F1
#
_cell.length_a   1.000
_cell.length_b   1.000
_cell.length_c   1.000
_cell.angle_alpha   90.00
_cell.angle_beta   90.00
_cell.angle_gamma   90.00
#
_symmetry.space_group_name_H-M   'P 1'
#
loop_
_entity.id
_entity.type
_entity.pdbx_description
1 polymer ?
#
loop_
_entity_poly.entity_id
_entity_poly.type
_entity_poly.pdbx_seq_one_letter_code
_entity_poly.pdbx_strand_id
1 'polypeptide(L)'
;FQKSSEHALFSNSVVDVFTQLTQCFDVVSKLECPDPEIWKRYMRRFAKTIVKVLIAYADIVKMEFPEHMRDERIACILMNNIQQLRVQLEKMFESMGGDKLEEDAANILKELQQNLNSALDDLASLFAISLEPRITQSVRELGDMLLSIKGGSGNLTAGNQAIQRNAVAVEADDVLRPLMDLLDGSLTLYAQSCEKTVLKRLLKELWKIVMRILEKTIVLPPMTDKTMMFKHLTDNAKNLASNAKIEDMGRLFKSHMAGKQDVKSALSGVMDISKEVEKNLSPKQCAVLDVALDTIKQYFHAGGNGLKKTFLEKSAELQSLRYALSLYTQMTDTLIKTFISSQVHEGYKK
;
A
#
# COMPACT_ATOMS: atom_id res chain seq x y z
N PHE A 1 -10.03 14.93 23.09
CA PHE A 1 -9.06 15.44 22.09
C PHE A 1 -9.67 16.53 21.21
N GLN A 2 -10.14 17.66 21.79
CA GLN A 2 -10.57 18.80 20.96
C GLN A 2 -9.35 19.51 20.37
N LYS A 3 -9.47 20.02 19.14
CA LYS A 3 -8.44 20.85 18.49
C LYS A 3 -8.17 22.09 19.34
N SER A 4 -6.91 22.51 19.41
CA SER A 4 -6.49 23.68 20.19
C SER A 4 -7.06 24.99 19.63
N SER A 5 -7.26 25.07 18.31
CA SER A 5 -7.93 26.18 17.62
C SER A 5 -8.39 25.72 16.23
N GLU A 6 -9.11 26.55 15.51
CA GLU A 6 -9.49 26.29 14.11
C GLU A 6 -8.26 26.08 13.19
N HIS A 7 -7.13 26.69 13.55
CA HIS A 7 -5.86 26.59 12.82
C HIS A 7 -4.88 25.56 13.41
N ALA A 8 -5.14 25.02 14.61
CA ALA A 8 -4.28 24.03 15.24
C ALA A 8 -4.88 22.63 15.11
N LEU A 9 -4.15 21.74 14.44
CA LEU A 9 -4.61 20.37 14.15
C LEU A 9 -4.29 19.36 15.28
N PHE A 10 -3.67 19.81 16.37
CA PHE A 10 -3.34 19.04 17.57
C PHE A 10 -4.18 19.49 18.78
N SER A 11 -4.21 18.68 19.84
CA SER A 11 -4.95 18.99 21.07
C SER A 11 -4.14 19.80 22.09
N ASN A 12 -4.83 20.43 23.04
CA ASN A 12 -4.24 21.25 24.10
C ASN A 12 -3.22 20.52 24.96
N SER A 13 -3.36 19.20 25.13
CA SER A 13 -2.42 18.37 25.90
C SER A 13 -0.96 18.52 25.45
N VAL A 14 -0.70 18.73 24.15
CA VAL A 14 0.66 18.98 23.65
C VAL A 14 1.17 20.34 24.10
N VAL A 15 0.30 21.36 24.09
CA VAL A 15 0.63 22.72 24.54
C VAL A 15 0.97 22.71 26.02
N ASP A 16 0.19 22.00 26.83
CA ASP A 16 0.39 21.92 28.28
C ASP A 16 1.72 21.26 28.62
N VAL A 17 2.03 20.12 27.98
CA VAL A 17 3.30 19.40 28.16
C VAL A 17 4.50 20.29 27.82
N PHE A 18 4.48 20.96 26.67
CA PHE A 18 5.60 21.81 26.27
C PHE A 18 5.69 23.11 27.08
N THR A 19 4.55 23.69 27.49
CA THR A 19 4.55 24.84 28.39
C THR A 19 5.25 24.48 29.70
N GLN A 20 4.94 23.33 30.28
CA GLN A 20 5.59 22.85 31.50
C GLN A 20 7.09 22.58 31.28
N LEU A 21 7.46 21.94 30.17
CA LEU A 21 8.87 21.68 29.84
C LEU A 21 9.66 22.98 29.65
N THR A 22 9.11 23.96 28.94
CA THR A 22 9.73 25.28 28.75
C THR A 22 9.88 26.02 30.07
N GLN A 23 8.86 26.03 30.93
CA GLN A 23 8.98 26.65 32.26
C GLN A 23 10.07 25.98 33.12
N CYS A 24 10.17 24.65 33.09
CA CYS A 24 11.25 23.93 33.76
C CYS A 24 12.63 24.32 33.19
N PHE A 25 12.75 24.49 31.87
CA PHE A 25 13.98 24.94 31.23
C PHE A 25 14.35 26.38 31.63
N ASP A 26 13.37 27.29 31.67
CA ASP A 26 13.59 28.68 32.07
C ASP A 26 14.12 28.79 33.49
N VAL A 27 13.64 27.94 34.41
CA VAL A 27 14.16 27.87 35.78
C VAL A 27 15.62 27.44 35.79
N VAL A 28 15.99 26.41 35.01
CA VAL A 28 17.39 25.96 34.90
C VAL A 28 18.28 27.05 34.30
N SER A 29 17.80 27.75 33.27
CA SER A 29 18.54 28.83 32.62
C SER A 29 18.77 30.04 33.51
N LYS A 30 17.81 30.38 34.36
CA LYS A 30 17.92 31.47 35.34
C LYS A 30 18.91 31.20 36.48
N LEU A 31 19.43 29.97 36.61
CA LEU A 31 20.51 29.69 37.56
C LEU A 31 21.85 30.32 37.13
N GLU A 32 21.97 30.77 35.88
CA GLU A 32 23.14 31.47 35.33
C GLU A 32 24.47 30.81 35.74
N CYS A 33 24.56 29.48 35.59
CA CYS A 33 25.70 28.71 36.08
C CYS A 33 27.00 29.15 35.39
N PRO A 34 28.00 29.66 36.14
CA PRO A 34 29.22 30.20 35.55
C PRO A 34 30.19 29.11 35.06
N ASP A 35 30.03 27.86 35.52
CA ASP A 35 30.87 26.73 35.14
C ASP A 35 30.24 25.97 33.94
N PRO A 36 30.91 25.97 32.77
CA PRO A 36 30.43 25.27 31.58
C PRO A 36 30.27 23.76 31.77
N GLU A 37 31.09 23.11 32.60
CA GLU A 37 31.02 21.66 32.83
C GLU A 37 29.79 21.28 33.67
N ILE A 38 29.41 22.13 34.63
CA ILE A 38 28.17 21.95 35.40
C ILE A 38 26.95 22.21 34.51
N TRP A 39 27.00 23.25 33.66
CA TRP A 39 25.94 23.54 32.69
C TRP A 39 25.68 22.35 31.75
N LYS A 40 26.74 21.72 31.21
CA LYS A 40 26.62 20.49 30.40
C LYS A 40 25.89 19.38 31.15
N ARG A 41 26.22 19.14 32.44
CA ARG A 41 25.53 18.15 33.28
C ARG A 41 24.04 18.46 33.46
N TYR A 42 23.68 19.73 33.62
CA TYR A 42 22.28 20.16 33.70
C TYR A 42 21.54 19.88 32.39
N MET A 43 22.11 20.27 31.25
CA MET A 43 21.51 20.02 29.94
C MET A 43 21.33 18.52 29.67
N ARG A 44 22.33 17.71 29.99
CA ARG A 44 22.24 16.25 29.87
C ARG A 44 21.14 15.65 30.74
N ARG A 45 21.03 16.11 32.00
CA ARG A 45 19.96 15.65 32.91
C ARG A 45 18.58 16.10 32.44
N PHE A 46 18.48 17.31 31.92
CA PHE A 46 17.25 17.88 31.41
C PHE A 46 16.79 17.16 30.13
N ALA A 47 17.70 16.86 29.20
CA ALA A 47 17.43 16.03 28.03
C ALA A 47 16.82 14.67 28.40
N LYS A 48 17.38 13.99 29.41
CA LYS A 48 16.81 12.73 29.94
C LYS A 48 15.39 12.90 30.52
N THR A 49 15.06 14.08 31.04
CA THR A 49 13.72 14.38 31.55
C THR A 49 12.74 14.57 30.39
N ILE A 50 13.13 15.32 29.35
CA ILE A 50 12.36 15.48 28.12
C ILE A 50 12.05 14.12 27.50
N VAL A 51 13.04 13.24 27.38
CA VAL A 51 12.86 11.86 26.89
C VAL A 51 11.76 11.13 27.67
N LYS A 52 11.85 11.10 29.00
CA LYS A 52 10.87 10.39 29.82
C LYS A 52 9.45 10.92 29.62
N VAL A 53 9.30 12.24 29.55
CA VAL A 53 7.98 12.88 29.39
C VAL A 53 7.40 12.60 28.01
N LEU A 54 8.17 12.81 26.94
CA LEU A 54 7.67 12.66 25.57
C LEU A 54 7.46 11.21 25.16
N ILE A 55 8.30 10.28 25.63
CA ILE A 55 8.09 8.83 25.43
C ILE A 55 6.84 8.38 26.18
N ALA A 56 6.66 8.78 27.45
CA ALA A 56 5.45 8.45 28.19
C ALA A 56 4.18 8.96 27.48
N TYR A 57 4.21 10.19 26.94
CA TYR A 57 3.11 10.71 26.13
C TYR A 57 2.86 9.83 24.90
N ALA A 58 3.91 9.50 24.14
CA ALA A 58 3.80 8.67 22.94
C ALA A 58 3.26 7.27 23.25
N ASP A 59 3.68 6.66 24.36
CA ASP A 59 3.23 5.34 24.79
C ASP A 59 1.76 5.34 25.20
N ILE A 60 1.30 6.38 25.93
CA ILE A 60 -0.12 6.57 26.25
C ILE A 60 -0.94 6.69 24.96
N VAL A 61 -0.50 7.52 24.01
CA VAL A 61 -1.18 7.65 22.72
C VAL A 61 -1.23 6.32 22.00
N LYS A 62 -0.12 5.56 21.92
CA LYS A 62 -0.09 4.24 21.27
C LYS A 62 -1.04 3.24 21.92
N MET A 63 -1.16 3.26 23.24
CA MET A 63 -2.03 2.37 23.99
C MET A 63 -3.52 2.68 23.76
N GLU A 64 -3.90 3.95 23.76
CA GLU A 64 -5.29 4.38 23.59
C GLU A 64 -5.74 4.48 22.12
N PHE A 65 -4.79 4.55 21.18
CA PHE A 65 -5.08 4.75 19.76
C PHE A 65 -6.11 3.76 19.19
N PRO A 66 -6.01 2.43 19.43
CA PRO A 66 -6.95 1.46 18.84
C PRO A 66 -8.41 1.68 19.25
N GLU A 67 -8.67 2.19 20.46
CA GLU A 67 -10.03 2.48 20.92
C GLU A 67 -10.61 3.72 20.25
N HIS A 68 -9.75 4.68 19.91
CA HIS A 68 -10.13 5.95 19.30
C HIS A 68 -10.20 5.92 17.77
N MET A 69 -9.72 4.86 17.12
CA MET A 69 -9.74 4.72 15.66
C MET A 69 -11.13 4.63 15.04
N ARG A 70 -12.19 4.40 15.83
CA ARG A 70 -13.58 4.46 15.36
C ARG A 70 -13.98 5.86 14.91
N ASP A 71 -13.40 6.89 15.53
CA ASP A 71 -13.54 8.28 15.10
C ASP A 71 -12.27 8.70 14.36
N GLU A 72 -12.35 8.68 13.03
CA GLU A 72 -11.23 9.03 12.15
C GLU A 72 -10.64 10.41 12.45
N ARG A 73 -11.44 11.38 12.93
CA ARG A 73 -10.95 12.72 13.28
C ARG A 73 -10.08 12.68 14.52
N ILE A 74 -10.48 11.90 15.53
CA ILE A 74 -9.70 11.74 16.76
C ILE A 74 -8.38 11.04 16.44
N ALA A 75 -8.41 9.99 15.61
CA ALA A 75 -7.19 9.32 15.14
C ALA A 75 -6.23 10.30 14.45
N CYS A 76 -6.74 11.19 13.58
CA CYS A 76 -5.95 12.26 12.96
C CYS A 76 -5.32 13.19 14.00
N ILE A 77 -6.09 13.65 14.99
CA ILE A 77 -5.60 14.53 16.06
C ILE A 77 -4.49 13.86 16.88
N LEU A 78 -4.63 12.58 17.21
CA LEU A 78 -3.61 11.83 17.95
C LEU A 78 -2.30 11.70 17.16
N MET A 79 -2.36 11.43 15.85
CA MET A 79 -1.17 11.45 15.00
C MET A 79 -0.55 12.85 14.88
N ASN A 80 -1.38 13.89 14.74
CA ASN A 80 -0.90 15.27 14.75
C ASN A 80 -0.23 15.64 16.07
N ASN A 81 -0.71 15.12 17.20
CA ASN A 81 -0.06 15.33 18.49
C ASN A 81 1.38 14.80 18.48
N ILE A 82 1.61 13.57 18.01
CA ILE A 82 2.97 13.01 17.91
C ILE A 82 3.84 13.83 16.96
N GLN A 83 3.30 14.27 15.82
CA GLN A 83 4.03 15.16 14.92
C GLN A 83 4.37 16.50 15.60
N GLN A 84 3.45 17.06 16.38
CA GLN A 84 3.68 18.30 17.12
C GLN A 84 4.72 18.11 18.24
N LEU A 85 4.78 16.94 18.89
CA LEU A 85 5.88 16.63 19.83
C LEU A 85 7.24 16.73 19.14
N ARG A 86 7.36 16.24 17.90
CA ARG A 86 8.60 16.33 17.12
C ARG A 86 8.96 17.77 16.80
N VAL A 87 8.00 18.57 16.31
CA VAL A 87 8.24 19.97 15.96
C VAL A 87 8.65 20.80 17.18
N GLN A 88 7.98 20.61 18.32
CA GLN A 88 8.29 21.36 19.53
C GLN A 88 9.57 20.88 20.22
N LEU A 89 9.91 19.58 20.12
CA LEU A 89 11.19 19.06 20.56
C LEU A 89 12.36 19.67 19.79
N GLU A 90 12.21 19.92 18.49
CA GLU A 90 13.23 20.59 17.66
C GLU A 90 13.46 22.04 18.13
N LYS A 91 12.38 22.80 18.37
CA LYS A 91 12.47 24.15 18.94
C LYS A 91 13.10 24.16 20.33
N MET A 92 12.79 23.16 21.15
CA MET A 92 13.38 23.01 22.47
C MET A 92 14.88 22.70 22.40
N PHE A 93 15.29 21.85 21.46
CA PHE A 93 16.69 21.57 21.17
C PHE A 93 17.45 22.84 20.75
N GLU A 94 16.88 23.66 19.86
CA GLU A 94 17.45 24.97 19.49
C GLU A 94 17.57 25.90 20.71
N SER A 95 16.54 25.96 21.55
CA SER A 95 16.52 26.78 22.77
C SER A 95 17.55 26.34 23.80
N MET A 96 17.89 25.05 23.85
CA MET A 96 18.93 24.50 24.73
C MET A 96 20.35 24.75 24.23
N GLY A 97 20.52 25.27 23.00
CA GLY A 97 21.83 25.59 22.42
C GLY A 97 22.07 25.03 21.02
N GLY A 98 21.15 24.23 20.48
CA GLY A 98 21.23 23.68 19.12
C GLY A 98 22.55 22.98 18.85
N ASP A 99 23.26 23.39 17.80
CA ASP A 99 24.57 22.82 17.43
C ASP A 99 25.69 23.07 18.45
N LYS A 100 25.50 24.02 19.37
CA LYS A 100 26.45 24.30 20.47
C LYS A 100 26.13 23.51 21.74
N LEU A 101 25.02 22.76 21.74
CA LEU A 101 24.68 21.88 22.84
C LEU A 101 25.74 20.79 22.99
N GLU A 102 25.97 20.35 24.23
CA GLU A 102 26.81 19.19 24.50
C GLU A 102 26.40 17.97 23.67
N GLU A 103 27.38 17.28 23.09
CA GLU A 103 27.18 16.12 22.22
C GLU A 103 26.31 15.03 22.86
N ASP A 104 26.54 14.66 24.12
CA ASP A 104 25.73 13.64 24.81
C ASP A 104 24.26 14.05 24.93
N ALA A 105 23.99 15.30 25.33
CA ALA A 105 22.63 15.82 25.41
C ALA A 105 21.97 15.92 24.03
N ALA A 106 22.72 16.38 23.02
CA ALA A 106 22.25 16.47 21.64
C ALA A 106 21.90 15.09 21.06
N ASN A 107 22.73 14.09 21.29
CA ASN A 107 22.50 12.71 20.85
C ASN A 107 21.24 12.11 21.46
N ILE A 108 21.00 12.34 22.76
CA ILE A 108 19.78 11.92 23.46
C ILE A 108 18.52 12.51 22.79
N LEU A 109 18.54 13.81 22.46
CA LEU A 109 17.39 14.49 21.85
C LEU A 109 17.20 14.09 20.37
N LYS A 110 18.28 13.82 19.64
CA LYS A 110 18.22 13.29 18.26
C LYS A 110 17.65 11.86 18.23
N GLU A 111 18.03 11.01 19.18
CA GLU A 111 17.45 9.67 19.33
C GLU A 111 15.95 9.77 19.65
N LEU A 112 15.56 10.69 20.53
CA LEU A 112 14.16 10.95 20.83
C LEU A 112 13.36 11.39 19.59
N GLN A 113 13.92 12.27 18.75
CA GLN A 113 13.31 12.65 17.46
C GLN A 113 13.04 11.43 16.57
N GLN A 114 13.99 10.49 16.52
CA GLN A 114 13.83 9.26 15.74
C GLN A 114 12.76 8.34 16.36
N ASN A 115 12.71 8.21 17.69
CA ASN A 115 11.70 7.41 18.38
C ASN A 115 10.28 7.96 18.14
N LEU A 116 10.09 9.27 18.24
CA LEU A 116 8.81 9.93 17.92
C LEU A 116 8.47 9.81 16.43
N ASN A 117 9.47 9.85 15.55
CA ASN A 117 9.28 9.62 14.11
C ASN A 117 8.73 8.21 13.84
N SER A 118 9.35 7.18 14.41
CA SER A 118 8.90 5.80 14.29
C SER A 118 7.52 5.59 14.92
N ALA A 119 7.25 6.23 16.08
CA ALA A 119 5.94 6.18 16.71
C ALA A 119 4.83 6.71 15.78
N LEU A 120 5.09 7.79 15.04
CA LEU A 120 4.14 8.31 14.06
C LEU A 120 3.94 7.35 12.87
N ASP A 121 5.00 6.68 12.40
CA ASP A 121 4.90 5.65 11.36
C ASP A 121 4.04 4.47 11.81
N ASP A 122 4.21 3.99 13.04
CA ASP A 122 3.40 2.92 13.63
C ASP A 122 1.91 3.30 13.67
N LEU A 123 1.59 4.51 14.16
CA LEU A 123 0.21 4.99 14.26
C LEU A 123 -0.44 5.14 12.87
N ALA A 124 0.30 5.68 11.89
CA ALA A 124 -0.20 5.82 10.53
C ALA A 124 -0.47 4.46 9.88
N SER A 125 0.41 3.48 10.12
CA SER A 125 0.23 2.10 9.66
C SER A 125 -1.00 1.44 10.28
N LEU A 126 -1.15 1.52 11.62
CA LEU A 126 -2.32 1.01 12.32
C LEU A 126 -3.62 1.63 11.79
N PHE A 127 -3.64 2.95 11.60
CA PHE A 127 -4.81 3.64 11.08
C PHE A 127 -5.15 3.19 9.65
N ALA A 128 -4.16 3.10 8.76
CA ALA A 128 -4.37 2.62 7.40
C ALA A 128 -4.90 1.18 7.36
N ILE A 129 -4.36 0.28 8.21
CA ILE A 129 -4.83 -1.11 8.31
C ILE A 129 -6.31 -1.17 8.73
N SER A 130 -6.79 -0.27 9.59
CA SER A 130 -8.22 -0.26 9.94
C SER A 130 -9.16 0.11 8.80
N LEU A 131 -8.64 0.77 7.77
CA LEU A 131 -9.39 1.13 6.57
C LEU A 131 -9.37 0.00 5.54
N GLU A 132 -8.48 -0.99 5.69
CA GLU A 132 -8.32 -2.13 4.79
C GLU A 132 -9.64 -2.88 4.48
N PRO A 133 -10.54 -3.16 5.45
CA PRO A 133 -11.79 -3.85 5.15
C PRO A 133 -12.71 -3.04 4.22
N ARG A 134 -12.82 -1.72 4.42
CA ARG A 134 -13.63 -0.83 3.58
C ARG A 134 -13.04 -0.71 2.18
N ILE A 135 -11.71 -0.57 2.08
CA ILE A 135 -11.00 -0.54 0.79
C ILE A 135 -11.18 -1.88 0.08
N THR A 136 -11.10 -3.00 0.79
CA THR A 136 -11.28 -4.35 0.20
C THR A 136 -12.67 -4.51 -0.39
N GLN A 137 -13.71 -4.06 0.32
CA GLN A 137 -15.08 -4.12 -0.19
C GLN A 137 -15.24 -3.27 -1.46
N SER A 138 -14.74 -2.03 -1.43
CA SER A 138 -14.78 -1.12 -2.58
C SER A 138 -14.01 -1.67 -3.80
N VAL A 139 -12.85 -2.30 -3.58
CA VAL A 139 -12.06 -2.94 -4.64
C VAL A 139 -12.76 -4.19 -5.20
N ARG A 140 -13.52 -4.94 -4.39
CA ARG A 140 -14.35 -6.05 -4.89
C ARG A 140 -15.44 -5.55 -5.83
N GLU A 141 -16.14 -4.49 -5.46
CA GLU A 141 -17.17 -3.87 -6.30
C GLU A 141 -16.60 -3.34 -7.62
N LEU A 142 -15.42 -2.72 -7.57
CA LEU A 142 -14.64 -2.35 -8.76
C LEU A 142 -14.36 -3.59 -9.63
N GLY A 143 -13.90 -4.69 -9.03
CA GLY A 143 -13.66 -5.96 -9.72
C GLY A 143 -14.91 -6.53 -10.40
N ASP A 144 -16.06 -6.51 -9.73
CA ASP A 144 -17.33 -6.99 -10.27
C ASP A 144 -17.80 -6.16 -11.48
N MET A 145 -17.62 -4.84 -11.44
CA MET A 145 -17.89 -3.97 -12.59
C MET A 145 -16.91 -4.20 -13.74
N LEU A 146 -15.63 -4.42 -13.44
CA LEU A 146 -14.63 -4.75 -14.44
C LEU A 146 -15.01 -6.05 -15.18
N LEU A 147 -15.42 -7.08 -14.44
CA LEU A 147 -15.88 -8.35 -15.00
C LEU A 147 -17.16 -8.22 -15.84
N SER A 148 -17.99 -7.22 -15.55
CA SER A 148 -19.22 -6.93 -16.30
C SER A 148 -18.96 -6.30 -17.67
N ILE A 149 -17.75 -5.82 -17.95
CA ILE A 149 -17.38 -5.26 -19.26
C ILE A 149 -17.35 -6.37 -20.31
N LYS A 150 -18.31 -6.35 -21.23
CA LYS A 150 -18.38 -7.23 -22.40
C LYS A 150 -17.85 -6.52 -23.66
N GLY A 151 -17.23 -7.27 -24.57
CA GLY A 151 -16.95 -6.80 -25.94
C GLY A 151 -15.49 -6.74 -26.39
N GLY A 152 -14.77 -7.86 -26.34
CA GLY A 152 -13.40 -8.00 -26.87
C GLY A 152 -13.24 -8.72 -28.21
N SER A 153 -14.30 -9.28 -28.82
CA SER A 153 -14.20 -10.12 -30.04
C SER A 153 -14.64 -9.44 -31.35
N GLY A 154 -14.66 -8.12 -31.42
CA GLY A 154 -14.93 -7.39 -32.67
C GLY A 154 -13.64 -7.11 -33.44
N ASN A 155 -13.50 -7.64 -34.66
CA ASN A 155 -12.34 -7.46 -35.54
C ASN A 155 -11.81 -6.01 -35.57
N LEU A 156 -10.54 -5.87 -35.21
CA LEU A 156 -9.79 -4.63 -35.12
C LEU A 156 -9.59 -4.02 -36.51
N THR A 157 -10.21 -2.88 -36.80
CA THR A 157 -9.86 -2.04 -37.96
C THR A 157 -9.16 -0.77 -37.48
N ALA A 158 -8.05 -0.42 -38.13
CA ALA A 158 -7.09 0.60 -37.68
C ALA A 158 -7.63 2.05 -37.62
N GLY A 159 -8.85 2.32 -38.11
CA GLY A 159 -9.46 3.65 -38.16
C GLY A 159 -10.11 4.14 -36.86
N ASN A 160 -10.43 3.25 -35.91
CA ASN A 160 -11.27 3.58 -34.75
C ASN A 160 -10.52 3.66 -33.40
N GLN A 161 -9.18 3.71 -33.41
CA GLN A 161 -8.37 3.66 -32.18
C GLN A 161 -8.65 4.80 -31.19
N ALA A 162 -8.92 6.03 -31.68
CA ALA A 162 -9.22 7.17 -30.81
C ALA A 162 -10.58 7.04 -30.10
N ILE A 163 -11.61 6.56 -30.82
CA ILE A 163 -12.95 6.31 -30.28
C ILE A 163 -12.88 5.18 -29.23
N GLN A 164 -12.06 4.16 -29.50
CA GLN A 164 -11.88 3.04 -28.58
C GLN A 164 -11.09 3.43 -27.32
N ARG A 165 -10.08 4.31 -27.42
CA ARG A 165 -9.39 4.86 -26.23
C ARG A 165 -10.33 5.70 -25.36
N ASN A 166 -11.19 6.51 -25.98
CA ASN A 166 -12.19 7.27 -25.23
C ASN A 166 -13.22 6.36 -24.55
N ALA A 167 -13.67 5.29 -25.23
CA ALA A 167 -14.57 4.31 -24.63
C ALA A 167 -13.92 3.60 -23.43
N VAL A 168 -12.65 3.19 -23.54
CA VAL A 168 -11.88 2.57 -22.43
C VAL A 168 -11.70 3.54 -21.26
N ALA A 169 -11.49 4.84 -21.53
CA ALA A 169 -11.38 5.85 -20.49
C ALA A 169 -12.70 6.02 -19.71
N VAL A 170 -13.83 6.10 -20.41
CA VAL A 170 -15.16 6.17 -19.77
C VAL A 170 -15.44 4.92 -18.94
N GLU A 171 -15.16 3.73 -19.49
CA GLU A 171 -15.31 2.47 -18.75
C GLU A 171 -14.40 2.40 -17.52
N ALA A 172 -13.19 2.97 -17.59
CA ALA A 172 -12.29 3.04 -16.44
C ALA A 172 -12.83 3.96 -15.34
N ASP A 173 -13.38 5.11 -15.70
CA ASP A 173 -14.02 6.02 -14.74
C ASP A 173 -15.24 5.36 -14.07
N ASP A 174 -16.05 4.63 -14.83
CA ASP A 174 -17.21 3.89 -14.30
C ASP A 174 -16.78 2.78 -13.32
N VAL A 175 -15.79 1.98 -13.70
CA VAL A 175 -15.25 0.90 -12.86
C VAL A 175 -14.63 1.44 -11.57
N LEU A 176 -13.95 2.59 -11.63
CA LEU A 176 -13.28 3.18 -10.48
C LEU A 176 -14.20 3.77 -9.43
N ARG A 177 -15.47 4.01 -9.76
CA ARG A 177 -16.39 4.81 -8.96
C ARG A 177 -16.48 4.41 -7.47
N PRO A 178 -16.63 3.13 -7.07
CA PRO A 178 -16.70 2.74 -5.66
C PRO A 178 -15.43 3.08 -4.90
N LEU A 179 -14.27 3.01 -5.55
CA LEU A 179 -12.99 3.36 -4.94
C LEU A 179 -12.83 4.86 -4.85
N MET A 180 -13.18 5.59 -5.90
CA MET A 180 -13.12 7.05 -5.90
C MET A 180 -14.09 7.67 -4.90
N ASP A 181 -15.32 7.18 -4.78
CA ASP A 181 -16.30 7.68 -3.79
C ASP A 181 -15.80 7.48 -2.35
N LEU A 182 -15.18 6.32 -2.06
CA LEU A 182 -14.55 6.06 -0.76
C LEU A 182 -13.36 6.98 -0.51
N LEU A 183 -12.48 7.10 -1.51
CA LEU A 183 -11.27 7.90 -1.45
C LEU A 183 -11.60 9.40 -1.33
N ASP A 184 -12.57 9.93 -2.07
CA ASP A 184 -13.06 11.31 -1.98
C ASP A 184 -13.52 11.67 -0.58
N GLY A 185 -14.36 10.83 0.04
CA GLY A 185 -14.86 11.07 1.39
C GLY A 185 -13.73 11.05 2.43
N SER A 186 -12.92 9.99 2.43
CA SER A 186 -11.87 9.79 3.43
C SER A 186 -10.67 10.73 3.25
N LEU A 187 -10.17 10.91 2.03
CA LEU A 187 -8.98 11.74 1.76
C LEU A 187 -9.26 13.23 1.93
N THR A 188 -10.46 13.70 1.58
CA THR A 188 -10.87 15.08 1.86
C THR A 188 -10.87 15.34 3.37
N LEU A 189 -11.42 14.42 4.17
CA LEU A 189 -11.39 14.51 5.62
C LEU A 189 -9.95 14.56 6.16
N TYR A 190 -9.08 13.68 5.67
CA TYR A 190 -7.68 13.61 6.12
C TYR A 190 -6.89 14.84 5.69
N ALA A 191 -7.13 15.38 4.50
CA ALA A 191 -6.49 16.60 4.03
C ALA A 191 -6.83 17.82 4.90
N GLN A 192 -8.04 17.86 5.47
CA GLN A 192 -8.50 18.91 6.38
C GLN A 192 -8.09 18.68 7.84
N SER A 193 -7.88 17.42 8.23
CA SER A 193 -7.70 17.03 9.63
C SER A 193 -6.27 16.69 9.99
N CYS A 194 -5.44 16.29 9.03
CA CYS A 194 -4.04 15.91 9.25
C CYS A 194 -3.09 17.04 8.90
N GLU A 195 -2.02 17.16 9.68
CA GLU A 195 -0.87 17.96 9.28
C GLU A 195 -0.21 17.37 8.03
N LYS A 196 0.42 18.19 7.19
CA LYS A 196 1.02 17.77 5.90
C LYS A 196 1.94 16.55 6.01
N THR A 197 2.74 16.47 7.08
CA THR A 197 3.64 15.32 7.34
C THR A 197 2.86 14.06 7.68
N VAL A 198 1.82 14.18 8.51
CA VAL A 198 0.94 13.08 8.92
C VAL A 198 0.16 12.57 7.71
N LEU A 199 -0.46 13.48 6.94
CA LEU A 199 -1.18 13.15 5.72
C LEU A 199 -0.30 12.35 4.77
N LYS A 200 0.92 12.82 4.49
CA LYS A 200 1.84 12.12 3.59
C LYS A 200 2.20 10.71 4.06
N ARG A 201 2.34 10.46 5.36
CA ARG A 201 2.60 9.11 5.89
C ARG A 201 1.38 8.22 5.70
N LEU A 202 0.20 8.72 6.06
CA LEU A 202 -1.05 8.01 5.88
C LEU A 202 -1.31 7.66 4.41
N LEU A 203 -1.11 8.61 3.49
CA LEU A 203 -1.25 8.38 2.05
C LEU A 203 -0.32 7.28 1.54
N LYS A 204 0.91 7.18 2.05
CA LYS A 204 1.83 6.11 1.64
C LYS A 204 1.31 4.75 2.06
N GLU A 205 0.81 4.62 3.28
CA GLU A 205 0.25 3.34 3.76
C GLU A 205 -1.04 2.97 3.03
N LEU A 206 -1.93 3.94 2.81
CA LEU A 206 -3.15 3.74 2.01
C LEU A 206 -2.83 3.32 0.58
N TRP A 207 -1.85 3.96 -0.07
CA TRP A 207 -1.40 3.60 -1.41
C TRP A 207 -0.95 2.13 -1.47
N LYS A 208 -0.11 1.69 -0.52
CA LYS A 208 0.35 0.30 -0.44
C LYS A 208 -0.82 -0.67 -0.30
N ILE A 209 -1.77 -0.35 0.57
CA ILE A 209 -2.96 -1.18 0.81
C ILE A 209 -3.82 -1.27 -0.46
N VAL A 210 -4.14 -0.14 -1.10
CA VAL A 210 -4.94 -0.11 -2.33
C VAL A 210 -4.27 -0.94 -3.43
N MET A 211 -2.98 -0.73 -3.70
CA MET A 211 -2.25 -1.51 -4.71
C MET A 211 -2.23 -3.00 -4.37
N ARG A 212 -1.93 -3.37 -3.12
CA ARG A 212 -1.90 -4.77 -2.69
C ARG A 212 -3.26 -5.45 -2.83
N ILE A 213 -4.35 -4.78 -2.50
CA ILE A 213 -5.70 -5.34 -2.60
C ILE A 213 -6.11 -5.47 -4.07
N LEU A 214 -5.86 -4.45 -4.90
CA LEU A 214 -6.14 -4.51 -6.34
C LEU A 214 -5.43 -5.71 -6.97
N GLU A 215 -4.14 -5.87 -6.68
CA GLU A 215 -3.34 -7.01 -7.14
C GLU A 215 -3.96 -8.33 -6.69
N LYS A 216 -4.20 -8.50 -5.38
CA LYS A 216 -4.70 -9.78 -4.83
C LYS A 216 -6.13 -10.13 -5.23
N THR A 217 -6.98 -9.14 -5.45
CA THR A 217 -8.43 -9.34 -5.59
C THR A 217 -8.85 -9.41 -7.05
N ILE A 218 -8.19 -8.64 -7.92
CA ILE A 218 -8.59 -8.48 -9.32
C ILE A 218 -7.55 -9.12 -10.25
N VAL A 219 -6.27 -8.88 -9.99
CA VAL A 219 -5.20 -9.25 -10.92
C VAL A 219 -4.70 -10.67 -10.67
N LEU A 220 -4.60 -11.13 -9.44
CA LEU A 220 -4.14 -12.49 -9.18
C LEU A 220 -5.30 -13.49 -9.38
N PRO A 221 -5.06 -14.60 -10.11
CA PRO A 221 -6.07 -15.63 -10.24
C PRO A 221 -6.43 -16.20 -8.86
N PRO A 222 -7.70 -16.57 -8.61
CA PRO A 222 -8.11 -17.13 -7.33
C PRO A 222 -7.27 -18.38 -7.04
N MET A 223 -6.50 -18.32 -5.94
CA MET A 223 -5.67 -19.43 -5.48
C MET A 223 -6.55 -20.51 -4.87
N THR A 224 -7.14 -21.36 -5.71
CA THR A 224 -7.67 -22.67 -5.29
C THR A 224 -6.63 -23.73 -5.61
N ASP A 225 -5.89 -24.12 -4.56
CA ASP A 225 -4.90 -25.21 -4.47
C ASP A 225 -3.72 -25.22 -5.46
N LYS A 226 -2.52 -25.45 -4.91
CA LYS A 226 -1.23 -25.66 -5.63
C LYS A 226 -1.31 -26.70 -6.76
N THR A 227 -2.35 -27.52 -6.79
CA THR A 227 -2.63 -28.55 -7.80
C THR A 227 -3.13 -27.95 -9.13
N MET A 228 -3.83 -26.80 -9.10
CA MET A 228 -4.40 -26.18 -10.30
C MET A 228 -3.37 -25.46 -11.17
N MET A 229 -2.27 -24.94 -10.58
CA MET A 229 -1.15 -24.37 -11.36
C MET A 229 -0.49 -25.42 -12.26
N PHE A 230 -0.33 -26.65 -11.75
CA PHE A 230 0.24 -27.78 -12.48
C PHE A 230 -0.72 -28.30 -13.54
N LYS A 231 -2.03 -28.29 -13.29
CA LYS A 231 -3.05 -28.64 -14.28
C LYS A 231 -3.13 -27.62 -15.41
N HIS A 232 -3.08 -26.31 -15.14
CA HIS A 232 -3.12 -25.27 -16.17
C HIS A 232 -1.90 -25.32 -17.11
N LEU A 233 -0.72 -25.65 -16.58
CA LEU A 233 0.47 -25.95 -17.40
C LEU A 233 0.30 -27.24 -18.22
N THR A 234 -0.34 -28.26 -17.65
CA THR A 234 -0.51 -29.58 -18.29
C THR A 234 -1.59 -29.57 -19.38
N ASP A 235 -2.69 -28.85 -19.20
CA ASP A 235 -3.79 -28.78 -20.17
C ASP A 235 -3.41 -27.90 -21.38
N ASN A 236 -2.58 -26.86 -21.16
CA ASN A 236 -1.94 -26.13 -22.26
C ASN A 236 -0.94 -27.01 -23.03
N ALA A 237 -0.22 -27.92 -22.36
CA ALA A 237 0.66 -28.89 -23.02
C ALA A 237 -0.11 -30.00 -23.77
N LYS A 238 -1.28 -30.44 -23.27
CA LYS A 238 -2.15 -31.40 -23.96
C LYS A 238 -2.78 -30.82 -25.22
N ASN A 239 -3.23 -29.56 -25.19
CA ASN A 239 -3.71 -28.86 -26.39
C ASN A 239 -2.62 -28.70 -27.46
N LEU A 240 -1.35 -28.64 -27.06
CA LEU A 240 -0.20 -28.65 -27.96
C LEU A 240 0.04 -30.04 -28.58
N ALA A 241 -0.14 -31.11 -27.81
CA ALA A 241 0.02 -32.49 -28.29
C ALA A 241 -1.08 -32.93 -29.28
N SER A 242 -2.27 -32.34 -29.21
CA SER A 242 -3.34 -32.56 -30.21
C SER A 242 -3.10 -31.87 -31.56
N ASN A 243 -2.23 -30.84 -31.60
CA ASN A 243 -1.92 -30.08 -32.83
C ASN A 243 -0.59 -30.49 -33.49
N ALA A 244 0.27 -31.21 -32.78
CA ALA A 244 1.46 -31.82 -33.37
C ALA A 244 1.15 -33.29 -33.72
N LYS A 245 1.10 -33.62 -35.02
CA LYS A 245 1.15 -35.02 -35.50
C LYS A 245 2.47 -35.64 -35.07
N ILE A 246 2.53 -36.18 -33.85
CA ILE A 246 3.65 -37.00 -33.38
C ILE A 246 3.07 -38.38 -33.08
N GLU A 247 3.03 -39.18 -34.14
CA GLU A 247 2.51 -40.56 -34.13
C GLU A 247 3.34 -41.52 -33.26
N ASP A 248 4.49 -41.06 -32.72
CA ASP A 248 5.45 -41.91 -32.02
C ASP A 248 5.51 -41.72 -30.49
N MET A 249 4.75 -40.77 -29.93
CA MET A 249 4.63 -40.63 -28.46
C MET A 249 3.41 -41.37 -27.87
N GLY A 250 2.57 -41.98 -28.72
CA GLY A 250 1.37 -42.72 -28.31
C GLY A 250 1.65 -44.12 -27.75
N ARG A 251 2.82 -44.73 -28.07
CA ARG A 251 3.17 -46.09 -27.62
C ARG A 251 3.71 -46.12 -26.18
N LEU A 252 4.33 -45.06 -25.70
CA LEU A 252 4.86 -44.99 -24.32
C LEU A 252 3.77 -44.83 -23.27
N PHE A 253 2.70 -44.08 -23.56
CA PHE A 253 1.58 -43.91 -22.62
C PHE A 253 0.63 -45.12 -22.57
N LYS A 254 0.58 -45.94 -23.62
CA LYS A 254 -0.32 -47.11 -23.68
C LYS A 254 0.18 -48.32 -22.87
N SER A 255 1.46 -48.34 -22.48
CA SER A 255 2.02 -49.43 -21.67
C SER A 255 1.69 -49.33 -20.17
N HIS A 256 1.05 -48.24 -19.71
CA HIS A 256 0.79 -48.06 -18.27
C HIS A 256 -0.68 -47.89 -17.85
N MET A 257 -1.62 -47.98 -18.78
CA MET A 257 -3.07 -47.86 -18.49
C MET A 257 -3.86 -48.93 -19.23
N ALA A 258 -3.59 -50.20 -18.92
CA ALA A 258 -4.48 -51.31 -19.23
C ALA A 258 -5.23 -51.70 -17.95
N GLY A 259 -6.30 -50.98 -17.63
CA GLY A 259 -7.05 -51.25 -16.40
C GLY A 259 -8.32 -50.42 -16.20
N LYS A 260 -9.41 -50.92 -16.79
CA LYS A 260 -10.82 -50.77 -16.39
C LYS A 260 -11.61 -49.51 -16.78
N GLN A 261 -12.84 -49.84 -17.19
CA GLN A 261 -14.01 -49.04 -17.56
C GLN A 261 -14.39 -47.96 -16.54
N ASP A 262 -14.79 -46.78 -17.02
CA ASP A 262 -16.13 -46.19 -16.78
C ASP A 262 -16.22 -44.76 -17.37
N VAL A 263 -16.54 -44.67 -18.67
CA VAL A 263 -16.56 -43.43 -19.47
C VAL A 263 -17.93 -42.75 -19.44
N LYS A 264 -18.56 -42.63 -18.25
CA LYS A 264 -19.85 -41.89 -18.14
C LYS A 264 -19.92 -40.85 -17.03
N SER A 265 -18.93 -40.79 -16.14
CA SER A 265 -18.84 -39.74 -15.10
C SER A 265 -17.89 -38.59 -15.45
N ALA A 266 -17.08 -38.72 -16.51
CA ALA A 266 -16.08 -37.71 -16.88
C ALA A 266 -16.64 -36.51 -17.67
N LEU A 267 -17.88 -36.58 -18.16
CA LEU A 267 -18.50 -35.53 -18.97
C LEU A 267 -19.26 -34.49 -18.12
N SER A 268 -19.57 -34.80 -16.86
CA SER A 268 -20.22 -33.86 -15.92
C SER A 268 -19.25 -32.82 -15.34
N GLY A 269 -17.95 -33.13 -15.28
CA GLY A 269 -16.94 -32.21 -14.74
C GLY A 269 -16.45 -31.15 -15.74
N VAL A 270 -16.69 -31.35 -17.04
CA VAL A 270 -16.24 -30.42 -18.09
C VAL A 270 -17.11 -29.14 -18.14
N MET A 271 -18.36 -29.22 -17.70
CA MET A 271 -19.26 -28.06 -17.60
C MET A 271 -18.90 -27.12 -16.43
N ASP A 272 -18.28 -27.62 -15.36
CA ASP A 272 -17.78 -26.75 -14.27
C ASP A 272 -16.38 -26.19 -14.56
N ILE A 273 -15.54 -26.92 -15.31
CA ILE A 273 -14.20 -26.44 -15.73
C ILE A 273 -14.30 -25.23 -16.67
N SER A 274 -15.36 -25.14 -17.48
CA SER A 274 -15.55 -23.99 -18.38
C SER A 274 -15.88 -22.69 -17.63
N LYS A 275 -16.45 -22.76 -16.42
CA LYS A 275 -16.75 -21.57 -15.59
C LYS A 275 -15.54 -21.06 -14.81
N GLU A 276 -14.54 -21.90 -14.53
CA GLU A 276 -13.33 -21.45 -13.83
C GLU A 276 -12.32 -20.76 -14.77
N VAL A 277 -12.37 -21.08 -16.08
CA VAL A 277 -11.65 -20.35 -17.14
C VAL A 277 -12.23 -18.95 -17.40
N GLU A 278 -13.45 -18.66 -16.92
CA GLU A 278 -14.12 -17.35 -17.07
C GLU A 278 -13.57 -16.24 -16.15
N LYS A 279 -12.59 -16.52 -15.28
CA LYS A 279 -11.99 -15.52 -14.37
C LYS A 279 -10.68 -14.89 -14.83
N ASN A 280 -10.26 -15.12 -16.07
CA ASN A 280 -9.11 -14.40 -16.62
C ASN A 280 -9.57 -13.08 -17.26
N LEU A 281 -8.89 -11.98 -16.93
CA LEU A 281 -9.18 -10.66 -17.51
C LEU A 281 -8.96 -10.70 -19.03
N SER A 282 -9.94 -10.17 -19.77
CA SER A 282 -9.82 -9.94 -21.21
C SER A 282 -8.85 -8.80 -21.53
N PRO A 283 -8.28 -8.73 -22.75
CA PRO A 283 -7.40 -7.63 -23.15
C PRO A 283 -8.04 -6.24 -22.98
N LYS A 284 -9.36 -6.14 -23.19
CA LYS A 284 -10.13 -4.91 -22.97
C LYS A 284 -10.17 -4.55 -21.48
N GLN A 285 -10.43 -5.51 -20.61
CA GLN A 285 -10.43 -5.30 -19.15
C GLN A 285 -9.04 -4.93 -18.62
N CYS A 286 -7.96 -5.51 -19.15
CA CYS A 286 -6.61 -5.08 -18.82
C CYS A 286 -6.36 -3.62 -19.21
N ALA A 287 -6.77 -3.21 -20.40
CA ALA A 287 -6.62 -1.83 -20.85
C ALA A 287 -7.43 -0.84 -19.99
N VAL A 288 -8.66 -1.21 -19.60
CA VAL A 288 -9.49 -0.42 -18.67
C VAL A 288 -8.79 -0.29 -17.32
N LEU A 289 -8.25 -1.39 -16.78
CA LEU A 289 -7.55 -1.38 -15.50
C LEU A 289 -6.24 -0.57 -15.55
N ASP A 290 -5.49 -0.60 -16.65
CA ASP A 290 -4.30 0.24 -16.83
C ASP A 290 -4.63 1.75 -16.77
N VAL A 291 -5.70 2.16 -17.45
CA VAL A 291 -6.19 3.56 -17.37
C VAL A 291 -6.65 3.88 -15.94
N ALA A 292 -7.37 2.95 -15.32
CA ALA A 292 -7.85 3.11 -13.95
C ALA A 292 -6.70 3.31 -12.94
N LEU A 293 -5.61 2.54 -13.06
CA LEU A 293 -4.42 2.70 -12.22
C LEU A 293 -3.77 4.08 -12.37
N ASP A 294 -3.74 4.63 -13.58
CA ASP A 294 -3.24 5.97 -13.81
C ASP A 294 -4.13 7.03 -13.17
N THR A 295 -5.45 6.86 -13.17
CA THR A 295 -6.39 7.75 -12.46
C THR A 295 -6.20 7.65 -10.94
N ILE A 296 -6.09 6.44 -10.36
CA ILE A 296 -5.80 6.25 -8.92
C ILE A 296 -4.49 6.96 -8.55
N LYS A 297 -3.45 6.82 -9.38
CA LYS A 297 -2.17 7.49 -9.19
C LYS A 297 -2.30 9.02 -9.20
N GLN A 298 -3.07 9.57 -10.13
CA GLN A 298 -3.35 11.02 -10.16
C GLN A 298 -4.09 11.47 -8.90
N TYR A 299 -5.02 10.65 -8.42
CA TYR A 299 -5.80 10.91 -7.22
C TYR A 299 -4.90 10.99 -5.97
N PHE A 300 -4.02 10.00 -5.76
CA PHE A 300 -3.03 10.02 -4.67
C PHE A 300 -1.96 11.12 -4.83
N HIS A 301 -1.72 11.60 -6.05
CA HIS A 301 -0.85 12.75 -6.29
C HIS A 301 -1.52 14.08 -5.90
N ALA A 302 -2.84 14.19 -6.12
CA ALA A 302 -3.67 15.35 -5.77
C ALA A 302 -3.05 16.70 -6.20
N GLY A 303 -2.58 16.79 -7.45
CA GLY A 303 -1.97 18.01 -7.99
C GLY A 303 -0.71 18.50 -7.26
N GLY A 304 -0.02 17.63 -6.51
CA GLY A 304 1.16 17.97 -5.71
C GLY A 304 0.90 18.13 -4.21
N ASN A 305 -0.37 18.11 -3.79
CA ASN A 305 -0.74 18.16 -2.37
C ASN A 305 -0.62 16.80 -1.68
N GLY A 306 -0.66 15.70 -2.44
CA GLY A 306 -0.52 14.34 -1.93
C GLY A 306 0.90 13.78 -2.05
N LEU A 307 1.02 12.60 -2.64
CA LEU A 307 2.28 11.89 -2.85
C LEU A 307 3.03 12.42 -4.08
N LYS A 308 4.37 12.37 -4.03
CA LYS A 308 5.21 12.74 -5.19
C LYS A 308 5.01 11.70 -6.31
N LYS A 309 4.89 12.15 -7.56
CA LYS A 309 4.83 11.23 -8.73
C LYS A 309 6.00 10.24 -8.76
N THR A 310 7.21 10.70 -8.42
CA THR A 310 8.41 9.86 -8.37
C THR A 310 8.32 8.73 -7.33
N PHE A 311 7.59 8.93 -6.24
CA PHE A 311 7.33 7.89 -5.26
C PHE A 311 6.33 6.86 -5.80
N LEU A 312 5.23 7.33 -6.40
CA LEU A 312 4.18 6.47 -6.94
C LEU A 312 4.70 5.58 -8.09
N GLU A 313 5.47 6.13 -9.03
CA GLU A 313 6.04 5.37 -10.15
C GLU A 313 7.08 4.32 -9.73
N LYS A 314 7.77 4.55 -8.61
CA LYS A 314 8.81 3.66 -8.07
C LYS A 314 8.30 2.73 -6.96
N SER A 315 7.01 2.77 -6.65
CA SER A 315 6.42 1.90 -5.63
C SER A 315 6.54 0.44 -6.05
N ALA A 316 7.05 -0.39 -5.14
CA ALA A 316 7.20 -1.82 -5.37
C ALA A 316 5.84 -2.50 -5.59
N GLU A 317 4.81 -2.03 -4.90
CA GLU A 317 3.44 -2.52 -5.00
C GLU A 317 2.85 -2.25 -6.40
N LEU A 318 3.05 -1.05 -6.95
CA LEU A 318 2.61 -0.74 -8.31
C LEU A 318 3.40 -1.54 -9.36
N GLN A 319 4.70 -1.73 -9.15
CA GLN A 319 5.52 -2.54 -10.04
C GLN A 319 5.08 -4.01 -10.05
N SER A 320 4.80 -4.59 -8.88
CA SER A 320 4.27 -5.95 -8.73
C SER A 320 2.92 -6.09 -9.45
N LEU A 321 2.00 -5.15 -9.21
CA LEU A 321 0.69 -5.15 -9.83
C LEU A 321 0.78 -5.04 -11.36
N ARG A 322 1.61 -4.13 -11.89
CA ARG A 322 1.83 -4.00 -13.34
C ARG A 322 2.45 -5.25 -13.94
N TYR A 323 3.37 -5.88 -13.22
CA TYR A 323 3.95 -7.16 -13.64
C TYR A 323 2.86 -8.24 -13.72
N ALA A 324 2.03 -8.37 -12.68
CA ALA A 324 0.92 -9.32 -12.66
C ALA A 324 -0.09 -9.07 -13.80
N LEU A 325 -0.40 -7.80 -14.11
CA LEU A 325 -1.24 -7.44 -15.25
C LEU A 325 -0.62 -7.84 -16.59
N SER A 326 0.69 -7.65 -16.73
CA SER A 326 1.39 -8.00 -17.96
C SER A 326 1.23 -9.48 -18.33
N LEU A 327 1.09 -10.37 -17.34
CA LEU A 327 0.89 -11.81 -17.55
C LEU A 327 -0.41 -12.14 -18.30
N TYR A 328 -1.45 -11.31 -18.20
CA TYR A 328 -2.70 -11.46 -18.96
C TYR A 328 -2.59 -10.97 -20.41
N THR A 329 -1.65 -10.07 -20.67
CA THR A 329 -1.47 -9.41 -21.98
C THR A 329 -0.35 -10.02 -22.82
N GLN A 330 0.49 -10.87 -22.22
CA GLN A 330 1.56 -11.57 -22.95
C GLN A 330 0.99 -12.70 -23.80
N MET A 331 1.40 -12.73 -25.08
CA MET A 331 1.19 -13.92 -25.91
C MET A 331 1.90 -15.12 -25.27
N THR A 332 1.27 -16.29 -25.30
CA THR A 332 1.78 -17.55 -24.70
C THR A 332 3.25 -17.83 -25.06
N ASP A 333 3.69 -17.47 -26.27
CA ASP A 333 5.08 -17.60 -26.73
C ASP A 333 6.10 -16.77 -25.93
N THR A 334 5.71 -15.62 -25.40
CA THR A 334 6.58 -14.73 -24.62
C THR A 334 6.73 -15.24 -23.18
N LEU A 335 5.62 -15.73 -22.59
CA LEU A 335 5.62 -16.43 -21.31
C LEU A 335 6.48 -17.70 -21.35
N ILE A 336 6.38 -18.48 -22.44
CA ILE A 336 7.22 -19.68 -22.66
C ILE A 336 8.69 -19.29 -22.77
N LYS A 337 9.04 -18.23 -23.50
CA LYS A 337 10.44 -17.76 -23.56
C LYS A 337 10.97 -17.33 -22.21
N THR A 338 10.20 -16.56 -21.42
CA THR A 338 10.62 -16.12 -20.08
C THR A 338 10.76 -17.31 -19.12
N PHE A 339 9.86 -18.29 -19.17
CA PHE A 339 9.95 -19.52 -18.38
C PHE A 339 11.16 -20.39 -18.79
N ILE A 340 11.41 -20.57 -20.09
CA ILE A 340 12.59 -21.26 -20.59
C ILE A 340 13.86 -20.52 -20.15
N SER A 341 13.91 -19.19 -20.25
CA SER A 341 15.05 -18.39 -19.79
C SER A 341 15.29 -18.49 -18.28
N SER A 342 14.24 -18.58 -17.45
CA SER A 342 14.39 -18.75 -16.00
C SER A 342 14.86 -20.16 -15.64
N GLN A 343 14.38 -21.20 -16.34
CA GLN A 343 14.82 -22.59 -16.14
C GLN A 343 16.28 -22.79 -16.61
N VAL A 344 16.70 -22.15 -17.69
CA VAL A 344 18.09 -22.16 -18.14
C VAL A 344 19.00 -21.51 -17.10
N HIS A 345 18.57 -20.44 -16.42
CA HIS A 345 19.37 -19.80 -15.36
C HIS A 345 19.50 -20.65 -14.08
N GLU A 346 18.51 -21.46 -13.71
CA GLU A 346 18.61 -22.41 -12.59
C GLU A 346 19.45 -23.66 -12.94
N GLY A 347 19.49 -24.04 -14.22
CA GLY A 347 20.30 -25.16 -14.72
C GLY A 347 21.82 -24.94 -14.71
N TYR A 348 22.29 -23.69 -14.62
CA TYR A 348 23.72 -23.35 -14.54
C TYR A 348 24.29 -23.29 -13.11
N LYS A 349 23.49 -23.68 -12.09
CA LYS A 349 23.92 -23.77 -10.68
C LYS A 349 24.00 -25.22 -10.15
N LYS A 350 24.21 -26.21 -11.02
CA LYS A 350 24.62 -27.56 -10.59
C LYS A 350 26.04 -27.87 -11.00
#